data_AF-A0A3M1M2W5-F1
#
_entry.id   AF-A0A3M1M2W5-F1
#
_cell.length_a   1.000
_cell.length_b   1.000
_cell.length_c   1.000
_cell.angle_alpha   90.00
_cell.angle_beta   90.00
_cell.angle_gamma   90.00
#
_symmetry.space_group_name_H-M   'P 1'
#
loop_
_entity.id
_entity.type
_entity.pdbx_description
1 polymer ?
#
loop_
_entity_poly.entity_id
_entity_poly.type
_entity_poly.pdbx_seq_one_letter_code
_entity_poly.pdbx_strand_id
1 'polypeptide(L)' 'MSGGGRVNALGQPIGAPLPGWQGATPPPREAMEGRWCRLEPLDPAHAADLHAAFNEDREGRIWTYLP' A
#
# COMPACT_ATOMS: atom_id res chain seq x y z
N MET A 1 -23.39 22.22 -12.05
CA MET A 1 -24.26 21.54 -11.08
C MET A 1 -23.37 20.87 -10.05
N SER A 2 -23.23 21.47 -8.86
CA SER A 2 -22.41 20.94 -7.77
C SER A 2 -23.09 19.72 -7.16
N GLY A 3 -22.49 18.54 -7.31
CA GLY A 3 -22.91 17.36 -6.53
C GLY A 3 -22.55 17.57 -5.07
N GLY A 4 -23.55 17.57 -4.17
CA GLY A 4 -23.31 17.69 -2.74
C GLY A 4 -22.36 16.60 -2.25
N GLY A 5 -21.21 17.00 -1.73
CA GLY A 5 -20.21 16.07 -1.20
C GLY A 5 -20.81 15.34 0.00
N ARG A 6 -20.89 14.01 -0.07
CA ARG A 6 -21.28 13.19 1.07
C ARG A 6 -20.15 13.26 2.10
N VAL A 7 -20.47 13.01 3.37
CA VAL A 7 -19.47 12.89 4.43
C VAL A 7 -19.45 11.46 4.96
N ASN A 8 -18.27 10.96 5.33
CA ASN A 8 -18.16 9.67 6.03
C ASN A 8 -18.59 9.81 7.50
N ALA A 9 -18.55 8.70 8.27
CA ALA A 9 -18.91 8.69 9.69
C ALA A 9 -18.06 9.63 10.58
N LEU A 10 -16.92 10.10 10.07
CA LEU A 10 -16.03 11.04 10.73
C LEU A 10 -16.24 12.49 10.27
N GLY A 11 -17.27 12.77 9.47
CA GLY A 11 -17.57 14.10 8.94
C GLY A 11 -16.66 14.56 7.79
N GLN A 12 -15.85 13.65 7.22
CA GLN A 12 -14.91 13.99 6.16
C GLN A 12 -15.58 13.90 4.79
N PRO A 13 -15.35 14.85 3.86
CA PRO A 13 -15.95 14.82 2.53
C PRO A 13 -15.47 13.61 1.73
N ILE A 14 -16.40 12.92 1.07
CA ILE A 14 -16.15 11.78 0.18
C ILE A 14 -16.77 12.01 -1.19
N GLY A 15 -16.17 11.37 -2.20
CA GLY A 15 -16.55 11.52 -3.59
C GLY A 15 -17.95 10.98 -3.95
N ALA A 16 -18.30 11.18 -5.22
CA ALA A 16 -19.54 10.69 -5.79
C ALA A 16 -19.68 9.16 -5.67
N PRO A 17 -20.90 8.63 -5.52
CA PRO A 17 -21.11 7.19 -5.51
C PRO A 17 -20.73 6.56 -6.85
N LEU A 18 -20.14 5.37 -6.78
CA LEU A 18 -19.88 4.50 -7.93
C LEU A 18 -20.86 3.31 -7.87
N PRO A 19 -22.13 3.48 -8.30
CA PRO A 19 -23.12 2.40 -8.26
C PRO A 19 -22.66 1.23 -9.14
N GLY A 20 -22.78 0.00 -8.63
CA GLY A 20 -22.36 -1.21 -9.35
C GLY A 20 -20.86 -1.49 -9.32
N TRP A 21 -20.06 -0.73 -8.56
CA TRP A 21 -18.68 -1.10 -8.29
C TRP A 21 -18.60 -2.44 -7.56
N GLN A 22 -17.84 -3.39 -8.12
CA GLN A 22 -17.70 -4.76 -7.60
C GLN A 22 -16.39 -5.00 -6.83
N GLY A 23 -15.56 -3.97 -6.67
CA GLY A 23 -14.23 -4.09 -6.08
C GLY A 23 -13.14 -4.35 -7.10
N ALA A 24 -11.89 -4.17 -6.67
CA ALA A 24 -10.73 -4.58 -7.46
C ALA A 24 -10.47 -6.08 -7.26
N THR A 25 -9.92 -6.73 -8.27
CA THR A 25 -9.43 -8.11 -8.14
C THR A 25 -8.11 -8.11 -7.36
N PRO A 26 -7.94 -8.93 -6.32
CA PRO A 26 -6.66 -9.06 -5.62
C PRO A 26 -5.55 -9.53 -6.57
N PRO A 27 -4.30 -9.06 -6.39
CA PRO A 27 -3.17 -9.61 -7.14
C PRO A 27 -2.94 -11.09 -6.76
N PRO A 28 -2.44 -11.93 -7.69
CA PRO A 28 -2.06 -13.31 -7.37
C PRO A 28 -0.87 -13.32 -6.39
N ARG A 29 -0.75 -14.41 -5.62
CA ARG A 29 0.38 -14.61 -4.69
C ARG A 29 1.58 -15.22 -5.40
N GLU A 30 2.06 -14.51 -6.41
CA GLU A 30 3.13 -14.94 -7.33
C GLU A 30 4.15 -13.82 -7.51
N ALA A 31 5.32 -14.15 -8.04
CA ALA A 31 6.32 -13.15 -8.32
C ALA A 31 5.88 -12.23 -9.48
N MET A 32 6.10 -10.93 -9.32
CA MET A 32 5.83 -9.91 -10.34
C MET A 32 7.14 -9.39 -10.91
N GLU A 33 7.39 -9.63 -12.19
CA GLU A 33 8.59 -9.17 -12.90
C GLU A 33 8.41 -7.74 -13.41
N GLY A 34 9.31 -6.85 -12.98
CA GLY A 34 9.38 -5.47 -13.46
C GLY A 34 10.66 -5.21 -14.27
N ARG A 35 10.81 -3.97 -14.75
CA ARG A 35 12.01 -3.56 -15.49
C ARG A 35 13.26 -3.49 -14.60
N TRP A 36 13.08 -3.13 -13.33
CA TRP A 36 14.17 -2.80 -12.41
C TRP A 36 14.22 -3.70 -11.18
N CYS A 37 13.12 -4.38 -10.88
CA CYS A 37 13.01 -5.24 -9.72
C CYS A 37 11.99 -6.34 -9.98
N ARG A 38 12.05 -7.35 -9.12
CA ARG A 38 11.10 -8.43 -8.99
C ARG A 38 10.46 -8.33 -7.62
N LEU A 39 9.14 -8.41 -7.55
CA LEU A 39 8.42 -8.48 -6.28
C LEU A 39 8.05 -9.92 -6.01
N GLU A 40 8.45 -10.45 -4.87
CA GLU A 40 8.13 -11.82 -4.46
C GLU A 40 7.14 -11.82 -3.29
N PRO A 41 6.29 -12.85 -3.17
CA PRO A 41 5.54 -13.07 -1.94
C PRO A 41 6.50 -13.11 -0.73
N LEU A 42 6.14 -12.43 0.36
CA LEU A 42 6.96 -12.42 1.57
C LEU A 42 7.10 -13.85 2.13
N ASP A 43 8.35 -14.26 2.35
CA ASP A 43 8.76 -15.56 2.88
C ASP A 43 9.78 -15.36 4.01
N PRO A 44 9.81 -16.20 5.06
CA PRO A 44 10.80 -16.12 6.13
C PRO A 44 12.26 -16.19 5.66
N ALA A 45 12.55 -16.81 4.51
CA ALA A 45 13.89 -16.82 3.93
C ALA A 45 14.42 -15.40 3.63
N HIS A 46 13.54 -14.43 3.38
CA HIS A 46 13.90 -13.04 3.12
C HIS A 46 14.26 -12.25 4.40
N ALA A 47 14.04 -12.82 5.58
CA ALA A 47 14.13 -12.08 6.84
C ALA A 47 15.54 -11.51 7.10
N ALA A 48 16.60 -12.27 6.79
CA ALA A 48 17.97 -11.84 7.02
C ALA A 48 18.34 -10.63 6.15
N ASP A 49 18.01 -10.70 4.85
CA ASP A 49 18.31 -9.63 3.89
C ASP A 49 17.48 -8.38 4.16
N LEU A 50 16.19 -8.54 4.46
CA LEU A 50 15.33 -7.42 4.85
C LEU A 50 15.84 -6.74 6.12
N HIS A 51 16.23 -7.52 7.14
CA HIS A 51 16.80 -6.98 8.38
C HIS A 51 18.11 -6.22 8.12
N ALA A 52 19.00 -6.77 7.30
CA ALA A 52 20.23 -6.10 6.91
C ALA A 52 19.95 -4.74 6.23
N ALA A 53 19.06 -4.73 5.23
CA ALA A 53 18.69 -3.53 4.50
C ALA A 53 18.07 -2.45 5.42
N PHE A 54 17.19 -2.84 6.35
CA PHE A 54 16.61 -1.88 7.31
C PHE A 54 17.64 -1.29 8.28
N ASN A 55 18.70 -2.02 8.62
CA ASN A 55 19.76 -1.53 9.51
C ASN A 55 20.73 -0.53 8.85
N GLU A 56 20.72 -0.42 7.52
CA GLU A 56 21.52 0.57 6.80
C GLU A 56 21.04 1.99 7.05
N ASP A 57 19.75 2.17 7.36
CA ASP A 57 19.18 3.47 7.71
C ASP A 57 19.51 3.85 9.16
N ARG A 58 20.64 4.54 9.32
CA ARG A 58 21.10 5.04 10.63
C ARG A 58 20.36 6.28 11.11
N GLU A 59 19.55 6.90 10.25
CA GLU A 59 18.89 8.17 10.50
C GLU A 59 17.37 8.04 10.69
N GLY A 60 16.81 6.83 10.54
CA GLY A 60 15.38 6.56 10.75
C GLY A 60 14.46 7.11 9.65
N ARG A 61 14.99 7.32 8.44
CA ARG A 61 14.26 7.83 7.28
C ARG A 61 13.26 6.83 6.67
N ILE A 62 13.40 5.54 6.93
CA ILE A 62 12.51 4.50 6.39
C ILE A 62 11.12 4.56 7.06
N TRP A 63 11.03 5.00 8.32
CA TRP A 63 9.80 4.93 9.13
C TRP A 63 9.32 6.30 9.61
N THR A 64 9.34 7.33 8.76
CA THR A 64 8.99 8.72 9.14
C THR A 64 7.53 8.94 9.57
N TYR A 65 6.67 7.94 9.36
CA TYR A 65 5.25 7.97 9.75
C TYR A 65 4.96 7.20 11.04
N LEU A 66 5.95 6.50 11.61
CA LEU A 66 5.82 5.78 12.88
C LEU A 66 6.32 6.71 14.02
N PRO A 67 5.51 7.00 15.04
CA PRO A 67 5.93 7.80 16.20
C PRO A 67 6.86 7.04 17.15
#